data_AF-A0A7X8RI01-F1
#
_entry.id   AF-A0A7X8RI01-F1
#
_cell.length_a   1.000
_cell.length_b   1.000
_cell.length_c   1.000
_cell.angle_alpha   90.00
_cell.angle_beta   90.00
_cell.angle_gamma   90.00
#
_symmetry.space_group_name_H-M   'P 1'
#
loop_
_entity.id
_entity.type
_entity.pdbx_description
1 polymer ?
#
loop_
_entity_poly.entity_id
_entity_poly.type
_entity_poly.pdbx_seq_one_letter_code
_entity_poly.pdbx_strand_id
1 'polypeptide(L)'
;MNVVRNDKGYTILIVLLTIVVIGLIAPPLINSVMSSSLQNKKTEENVQLENLTEMGIHYFRNDVAKNITASGMTTAKSPDEIMAVLKKVDEAELISLDTDSGTMKYRVGYINEVRYDPEDSNYILIDYMSEAYVNDAKDDKVETYRLKYTGPPVDDEDKEQPPSSGGNDRSCLDLNSNNGKIHLSGQTYCYLNGSFVIDETIKITGQAKLEIDGSVVFSKSVDIAGQGKLDIFGSIHFKENVFVRGNGKIIIDGSEKFDKTPSRKGNGSIKVNNQEYK
;
A
#
# COMPACT_ATOMS: atom_id res chain seq x y z
N MET A 1 -85.27 22.40 -19.06
CA MET A 1 -84.32 21.58 -19.86
C MET A 1 -83.47 20.80 -18.89
N ASN A 2 -83.69 19.48 -18.78
CA ASN A 2 -82.86 18.62 -17.93
C ASN A 2 -81.55 18.34 -18.67
N VAL A 3 -80.46 18.90 -18.16
CA VAL A 3 -79.11 18.64 -18.67
C VAL A 3 -78.75 17.21 -18.31
N VAL A 4 -78.63 16.34 -19.32
CA VAL A 4 -78.16 14.96 -19.13
C VAL A 4 -76.68 15.01 -18.78
N ARG A 5 -76.33 14.75 -17.51
CA ARG A 5 -74.95 14.62 -17.04
C ARG A 5 -74.39 13.27 -17.46
N ASN A 6 -73.43 13.26 -18.37
CA ASN A 6 -72.73 12.05 -18.81
C ASN A 6 -71.53 11.75 -17.91
N ASP A 7 -71.81 11.44 -16.65
CA ASP A 7 -70.75 11.16 -15.66
C ASP A 7 -70.01 9.85 -15.96
N LYS A 8 -70.66 8.91 -16.65
CA LYS A 8 -70.09 7.60 -16.98
C LYS A 8 -69.05 7.63 -18.11
N GLY A 9 -69.23 8.50 -19.12
CA GLY A 9 -68.29 8.62 -20.23
C GLY A 9 -66.94 9.22 -19.80
N TYR A 10 -66.98 10.19 -18.88
CA TYR A 10 -65.77 10.85 -18.36
C TYR A 10 -64.90 9.89 -17.54
N THR A 11 -65.50 9.01 -16.73
CA THR A 11 -64.76 7.99 -15.97
C THR A 11 -63.97 7.04 -16.87
N ILE A 12 -64.56 6.57 -17.97
CA ILE A 12 -63.89 5.67 -18.91
C ILE A 12 -62.68 6.36 -19.55
N LEU A 13 -62.85 7.63 -19.96
CA LEU A 13 -61.76 8.41 -20.55
C LEU A 13 -60.60 8.63 -19.56
N ILE A 14 -60.89 8.94 -18.29
CA ILE A 14 -59.86 9.08 -17.26
C ILE A 14 -59.09 7.78 -17.05
N VAL A 15 -59.79 6.64 -16.94
CA VAL A 15 -59.14 5.35 -16.70
C VAL A 15 -58.24 4.99 -17.88
N LEU A 16 -58.73 5.18 -19.11
CA LEU A 16 -57.95 4.92 -20.32
C LEU A 16 -56.72 5.83 -20.39
N LEU A 17 -56.88 7.14 -20.13
CA LEU A 17 -55.77 8.09 -20.08
C LEU A 17 -54.74 7.69 -19.01
N THR A 18 -55.20 7.27 -17.83
CA THR A 18 -54.33 6.85 -16.72
C THR A 18 -53.51 5.62 -17.10
N ILE A 19 -54.14 4.61 -17.73
CA ILE A 19 -53.44 3.41 -18.21
C ILE A 19 -52.39 3.77 -19.27
N VAL A 20 -52.71 4.68 -20.19
CA VAL A 20 -51.74 5.15 -21.20
C VAL A 20 -50.57 5.88 -20.54
N VAL A 21 -50.82 6.78 -19.59
CA VAL A 21 -49.77 7.50 -18.87
C VAL A 21 -48.88 6.54 -18.08
N ILE A 22 -49.45 5.58 -17.34
CA ILE A 22 -48.67 4.57 -16.62
C ILE A 22 -47.88 3.70 -17.60
N GLY A 23 -48.48 3.29 -18.72
CA GLY A 23 -47.82 2.50 -19.75
C GLY A 23 -46.65 3.21 -20.42
N LEU A 24 -46.69 4.54 -20.55
CA LEU A 24 -45.59 5.35 -21.08
C LEU A 24 -44.46 5.56 -20.06
N ILE A 25 -44.78 5.65 -18.77
CA ILE A 25 -43.80 5.95 -17.71
C ILE A 25 -43.13 4.69 -17.15
N ALA A 26 -43.82 3.54 -17.13
CA ALA A 26 -43.31 2.33 -16.50
C ALA A 26 -42.00 1.80 -17.14
N PRO A 27 -41.84 1.70 -18.48
CA PRO A 27 -40.63 1.13 -19.06
C PRO A 27 -39.33 1.94 -18.75
N PRO A 28 -39.32 3.29 -18.85
CA PRO A 28 -38.16 4.09 -18.43
C PRO A 28 -37.75 3.89 -16.96
N LEU A 29 -38.73 3.79 -16.05
CA LEU A 29 -38.46 3.57 -14.63
C LEU A 29 -37.85 2.19 -14.37
N ILE A 30 -38.39 1.14 -15.00
CA ILE A 30 -37.85 -0.23 -14.88
C ILE A 30 -36.41 -0.27 -15.38
N ASN A 31 -36.13 0.32 -16.53
CA ASN A 31 -34.77 0.38 -17.09
C ASN A 31 -33.81 1.15 -16.17
N SER A 32 -34.26 2.26 -15.58
CA SER A 32 -33.45 3.05 -14.64
C SER A 32 -33.11 2.27 -13.37
N VAL A 33 -34.09 1.59 -12.77
CA VAL A 33 -33.88 0.78 -11.57
C VAL A 33 -32.98 -0.43 -11.85
N MET A 34 -33.20 -1.13 -12.96
CA MET A 34 -32.37 -2.28 -13.34
C MET A 34 -30.92 -1.87 -13.65
N SER A 35 -30.73 -0.75 -14.36
CA SER A 35 -29.39 -0.22 -14.63
C SER A 35 -28.66 0.18 -13.34
N SER A 36 -29.34 0.86 -12.43
CA SER A 36 -28.79 1.22 -11.11
C SER A 36 -28.41 -0.01 -10.29
N SER A 37 -29.27 -1.03 -10.26
CA SER A 37 -28.97 -2.29 -9.55
C SER A 37 -27.75 -3.01 -10.13
N LEU A 38 -27.61 -3.07 -11.46
CA LEU A 38 -26.45 -3.67 -12.11
C LEU A 38 -25.16 -2.87 -11.86
N GLN A 39 -25.24 -1.54 -11.86
CA GLN A 39 -24.09 -0.67 -11.54
C GLN A 39 -23.66 -0.82 -10.09
N ASN A 40 -24.60 -0.91 -9.16
CA ASN A 40 -24.30 -1.14 -7.74
C ASN A 40 -23.63 -2.50 -7.54
N LYS A 41 -24.15 -3.56 -8.19
CA LYS A 41 -23.54 -4.89 -8.13
C LYS A 41 -22.11 -4.89 -8.65
N LYS A 42 -21.85 -4.25 -9.80
CA LYS A 42 -20.49 -4.13 -10.35
C LYS A 42 -19.55 -3.32 -9.46
N THR A 43 -20.06 -2.22 -8.89
CA THR A 43 -19.28 -1.40 -7.95
C THR A 43 -18.90 -2.22 -6.71
N GLU A 44 -19.83 -3.00 -6.17
CA GLU A 44 -19.58 -3.88 -5.03
C GLU A 44 -18.60 -5.00 -5.37
N GLU A 45 -18.76 -5.67 -6.51
CA GLU A 45 -17.83 -6.69 -7.01
C GLU A 45 -16.41 -6.14 -7.18
N ASN A 46 -16.27 -4.92 -7.73
CA ASN A 46 -14.97 -4.27 -7.88
C ASN A 46 -14.32 -3.95 -6.54
N VAL A 47 -15.08 -3.43 -5.56
CA VAL A 47 -14.57 -3.16 -4.21
C VAL A 47 -14.15 -4.45 -3.51
N GLN A 48 -14.89 -5.54 -3.70
CA GLN A 48 -14.52 -6.86 -3.16
C GLN A 48 -13.24 -7.39 -3.79
N LEU A 49 -13.08 -7.28 -5.12
CA LEU A 49 -11.87 -7.64 -5.83
C LEU A 49 -10.65 -6.86 -5.32
N GLU A 50 -10.75 -5.54 -5.20
CA GLU A 50 -9.67 -4.68 -4.71
C GLU A 50 -9.23 -5.11 -3.30
N ASN A 51 -10.19 -5.28 -2.38
CA ASN A 51 -9.91 -5.72 -1.01
C ASN A 51 -9.23 -7.11 -0.96
N LEU A 52 -9.68 -8.07 -1.79
CA LEU A 52 -9.08 -9.41 -1.85
C LEU A 52 -7.65 -9.37 -2.41
N THR A 53 -7.43 -8.53 -3.42
CA THR A 53 -6.09 -8.31 -3.99
C THR A 53 -5.15 -7.72 -2.94
N GLU A 54 -5.61 -6.76 -2.14
CA GLU A 54 -4.85 -6.20 -1.02
C GLU A 54 -4.58 -7.25 0.08
N MET A 55 -5.56 -8.09 0.42
CA MET A 55 -5.37 -9.18 1.38
C MET A 55 -4.30 -10.17 0.90
N GLY A 56 -4.28 -10.52 -0.39
CA GLY A 56 -3.23 -11.35 -0.96
C GLY A 56 -1.84 -10.70 -0.83
N ILE A 57 -1.72 -9.40 -1.09
CA ILE A 57 -0.48 -8.66 -0.89
C ILE A 57 0.00 -8.74 0.57
N HIS A 58 -0.90 -8.52 1.53
CA HIS A 58 -0.57 -8.63 2.95
C HIS A 58 -0.17 -10.06 3.36
N TYR A 59 -0.89 -11.06 2.86
CA TYR A 59 -0.59 -12.46 3.11
C TYR A 59 0.83 -12.81 2.62
N PHE A 60 1.18 -12.42 1.39
CA PHE A 60 2.50 -12.66 0.82
C PHE A 60 3.61 -12.02 1.65
N ARG A 61 3.47 -10.74 1.96
CA ARG A 61 4.48 -10.00 2.74
C ARG A 61 4.69 -10.63 4.12
N ASN A 62 3.60 -11.06 4.77
CA ASN A 62 3.68 -11.76 6.05
C ASN A 62 4.34 -13.13 5.92
N ASP A 63 4.06 -13.89 4.86
CA ASP A 63 4.68 -15.19 4.62
C ASP A 63 6.18 -15.06 4.35
N VAL A 64 6.58 -14.08 3.52
CA VAL A 64 7.99 -13.75 3.29
C VAL A 64 8.67 -13.33 4.59
N ALA A 65 8.05 -12.44 5.37
CA ALA A 65 8.58 -12.02 6.67
C ALA A 65 8.70 -13.19 7.67
N LYS A 66 7.84 -14.20 7.57
CA LYS A 66 7.89 -15.37 8.46
C LYS A 66 8.94 -16.40 8.03
N ASN A 67 9.09 -16.63 6.72
CA ASN A 67 9.87 -17.75 6.19
C ASN A 67 11.26 -17.35 5.69
N ILE A 68 11.47 -16.09 5.33
CA ILE A 68 12.69 -15.61 4.67
C ILE A 68 13.48 -14.63 5.54
N THR A 69 12.80 -13.78 6.31
CA THR A 69 13.49 -12.75 7.10
C THR A 69 13.81 -13.24 8.51
N ALA A 70 14.98 -12.86 9.02
CA ALA A 70 15.41 -13.23 10.37
C ALA A 70 14.81 -12.28 11.43
N SER A 71 14.59 -11.03 11.05
CA SER A 71 13.94 -9.99 11.84
C SER A 71 13.59 -8.81 10.92
N GLY A 72 12.31 -8.44 10.85
CA GLY A 72 11.85 -7.33 9.99
C GLY A 72 12.00 -7.65 8.50
N MET A 73 12.49 -6.70 7.70
CA MET A 73 12.71 -6.87 6.25
C MET A 73 14.15 -7.22 5.87
N THR A 74 14.91 -7.81 6.80
CA THR A 74 16.31 -8.21 6.58
C THR A 74 16.45 -9.72 6.35
N THR A 75 17.27 -10.11 5.39
CA THR A 75 17.57 -11.52 5.12
C THR A 75 19.05 -11.74 4.81
N ALA A 76 19.57 -12.86 5.31
CA ALA A 76 20.89 -13.37 4.95
C ALA A 76 20.83 -14.37 3.78
N LYS A 77 19.63 -14.75 3.34
CA LYS A 77 19.42 -15.70 2.26
C LYS A 77 19.73 -15.05 0.92
N SER A 78 20.44 -15.78 0.07
CA SER A 78 20.67 -15.41 -1.32
C SER A 78 19.37 -15.44 -2.15
N PRO A 79 19.32 -14.76 -3.31
CA PRO A 79 18.18 -14.86 -4.23
C PRO A 79 17.78 -16.30 -4.59
N ASP A 80 18.74 -17.21 -4.78
CA ASP A 80 18.48 -18.61 -5.12
C ASP A 80 17.83 -19.38 -3.96
N GLU A 81 18.23 -19.09 -2.72
CA GLU A 81 17.62 -19.68 -1.53
C GLU A 81 16.20 -19.15 -1.30
N ILE A 82 16.00 -17.84 -1.51
CA ILE A 82 14.68 -17.22 -1.44
C ILE A 82 13.76 -17.83 -2.49
N MET A 83 14.22 -17.93 -3.74
CA MET A 83 13.52 -18.59 -4.84
C MET A 83 13.12 -20.03 -4.46
N ALA A 84 14.01 -20.80 -3.85
CA ALA A 84 13.71 -22.17 -3.44
C ALA A 84 12.62 -22.25 -2.34
N VAL A 85 12.56 -21.27 -1.44
CA VAL A 85 11.48 -21.15 -0.44
C VAL A 85 10.17 -20.75 -1.12
N LEU A 86 10.20 -19.75 -2.01
CA LEU A 86 9.02 -19.22 -2.69
C LEU A 86 8.39 -20.19 -3.70
N LYS A 87 9.17 -21.10 -4.30
CA LYS A 87 8.61 -22.16 -5.16
C LYS A 87 7.58 -23.04 -4.45
N LYS A 88 7.67 -23.17 -3.12
CA LYS A 88 6.66 -23.88 -2.32
C LYS A 88 5.37 -23.07 -2.16
N VAL A 89 5.45 -21.75 -2.30
CA VAL A 89 4.34 -20.80 -2.19
C VAL A 89 3.63 -20.63 -3.54
N ASP A 90 4.35 -20.74 -4.66
CA ASP A 90 3.77 -20.63 -6.01
C ASP A 90 2.78 -21.78 -6.33
N GLU A 91 2.87 -22.89 -5.60
CA GLU A 91 1.90 -23.99 -5.63
C GLU A 91 0.66 -23.72 -4.75
N ALA A 92 0.53 -22.54 -4.14
CA ALA A 92 -0.56 -22.24 -3.21
C ALA A 92 -1.93 -22.36 -3.91
N GLU A 93 -2.77 -23.21 -3.32
CA GLU A 93 -4.15 -23.39 -3.72
C GLU A 93 -4.95 -22.08 -3.56
N LEU A 94 -6.01 -21.93 -4.35
CA LEU A 94 -6.95 -20.82 -4.22
C LEU A 94 -7.55 -20.81 -2.81
N ILE A 95 -7.25 -19.77 -2.03
CA ILE A 95 -7.81 -19.58 -0.71
C ILE A 95 -9.25 -19.11 -0.90
N SER A 96 -10.20 -20.00 -0.59
CA SER A 96 -11.64 -19.70 -0.69
C SER A 96 -12.13 -19.10 0.61
N LEU A 97 -12.87 -17.99 0.49
CA LEU A 97 -13.61 -17.36 1.57
C LEU A 97 -15.09 -17.59 1.31
N ASP A 98 -15.70 -18.47 2.10
CA ASP A 98 -17.15 -18.69 2.02
C ASP A 98 -17.86 -17.46 2.60
N THR A 99 -18.68 -16.80 1.79
CA THR A 99 -19.55 -15.72 2.25
C THR A 99 -20.99 -15.97 1.84
N ASP A 100 -21.91 -15.36 2.59
CA ASP A 100 -23.34 -15.42 2.28
C ASP A 100 -23.69 -14.78 0.92
N SER A 101 -22.77 -13.98 0.36
CA SER A 101 -22.93 -13.20 -0.87
C SER A 101 -22.39 -13.87 -2.14
N GLY A 102 -21.67 -14.99 -2.04
CA GLY A 102 -21.06 -15.67 -3.18
C GLY A 102 -19.75 -16.37 -2.86
N THR A 103 -19.05 -16.84 -3.90
CA THR A 103 -17.72 -17.43 -3.72
C THR A 103 -16.65 -16.39 -3.99
N MET A 104 -15.94 -15.99 -2.94
CA MET A 104 -14.74 -15.14 -3.04
C MET A 104 -13.50 -16.01 -2.92
N LYS A 105 -12.52 -15.80 -3.79
CA LYS A 105 -11.26 -16.54 -3.77
C LYS A 105 -10.12 -15.58 -4.06
N TYR A 106 -8.97 -15.81 -3.46
CA TYR A 106 -7.74 -15.15 -3.88
C TYR A 106 -6.59 -16.15 -3.91
N ARG A 107 -5.59 -15.84 -4.73
CA ARG A 107 -4.31 -16.54 -4.71
C ARG A 107 -3.20 -15.53 -4.87
N VAL A 108 -2.05 -15.83 -4.29
CA VAL A 108 -0.84 -15.08 -4.53
C VAL A 108 0.14 -16.03 -5.18
N GLY A 109 0.62 -15.65 -6.36
CA GLY A 109 1.64 -16.35 -7.09
C GLY A 109 2.92 -15.53 -7.16
N TYR A 110 4.04 -16.22 -7.29
CA TYR A 110 5.33 -15.58 -7.47
C TYR A 110 5.61 -15.40 -8.96
N ILE A 111 6.06 -14.22 -9.40
CA ILE A 111 6.33 -13.95 -10.82
C ILE A 111 7.82 -14.14 -11.09
N ASN A 112 8.31 -15.37 -11.02
CA ASN A 112 9.59 -15.90 -11.55
C ASN A 112 10.91 -15.10 -11.42
N GLU A 113 10.95 -13.90 -10.85
CA GLU A 113 12.14 -13.09 -10.70
C GLU A 113 12.38 -12.66 -9.25
N VAL A 114 13.39 -13.28 -8.62
CA VAL A 114 14.05 -12.79 -7.41
C VAL A 114 15.42 -12.34 -7.87
N ARG A 115 15.71 -11.06 -7.74
CA ARG A 115 16.95 -10.46 -8.26
C ARG A 115 17.51 -9.46 -7.26
N TYR A 116 18.79 -9.17 -7.37
CA TYR A 116 19.34 -8.00 -6.68
C TYR A 116 18.78 -6.71 -7.27
N ASP A 117 18.58 -5.71 -6.43
CA ASP A 117 18.21 -4.37 -6.87
C ASP A 117 19.38 -3.78 -7.69
N PRO A 118 19.16 -3.40 -8.96
CA PRO A 118 20.22 -2.89 -9.84
C PRO A 118 20.78 -1.53 -9.36
N GLU A 119 20.03 -0.79 -8.53
CA GLU A 119 20.50 0.47 -7.95
C GLU A 119 21.26 0.26 -6.63
N ASP A 120 21.02 -0.86 -5.91
CA ASP A 120 21.58 -1.12 -4.59
C ASP A 120 21.69 -2.63 -4.31
N SER A 121 22.88 -3.20 -4.46
CA SER A 121 23.12 -4.64 -4.26
C SER A 121 22.83 -5.14 -2.84
N ASN A 122 22.59 -4.25 -1.87
CA ASN A 122 22.14 -4.61 -0.53
C ASN A 122 20.64 -4.88 -0.45
N TYR A 123 19.92 -4.87 -1.58
CA TYR A 123 18.51 -5.21 -1.62
C TYR A 123 18.24 -6.32 -2.63
N ILE A 124 17.26 -7.13 -2.31
CA ILE A 124 16.69 -8.18 -3.14
C ILE A 124 15.25 -7.76 -3.47
N LEU A 125 14.91 -7.78 -4.75
CA LEU A 125 13.59 -7.52 -5.28
C LEU A 125 12.90 -8.86 -5.57
N ILE A 126 11.67 -8.99 -5.10
CA ILE A 126 10.79 -10.15 -5.32
C ILE A 126 9.54 -9.64 -6.02
N ASP A 127 9.35 -10.01 -7.28
CA ASP A 127 8.13 -9.68 -8.01
C ASP A 127 7.06 -10.77 -7.78
N TYR A 128 5.85 -10.35 -7.43
CA TYR A 128 4.74 -11.26 -7.13
C TYR A 128 3.41 -10.71 -7.65
N MET A 129 2.45 -11.61 -7.86
CA MET A 129 1.10 -11.30 -8.36
C MET A 129 0.07 -11.73 -7.33
N SER A 130 -0.78 -10.80 -6.91
CA SER A 130 -2.00 -11.12 -6.16
C SER A 130 -3.16 -11.17 -7.14
N GLU A 131 -3.87 -12.29 -7.23
CA GLU A 131 -5.07 -12.44 -8.04
C GLU A 131 -6.30 -12.65 -7.16
N ALA A 132 -7.35 -11.90 -7.42
CA ALA A 132 -8.64 -11.99 -6.75
C ALA A 132 -9.73 -12.45 -7.72
N TYR A 133 -10.68 -13.21 -7.20
CA TYR A 133 -11.84 -13.74 -7.91
C TYR A 133 -13.10 -13.51 -7.06
N VAL A 134 -14.09 -12.83 -7.63
CA VAL A 134 -15.40 -12.63 -7.03
C VAL A 134 -16.44 -13.04 -8.06
N ASN A 135 -17.14 -14.14 -7.80
CA ASN A 135 -18.01 -14.78 -8.80
C ASN A 135 -17.21 -15.10 -10.09
N ASP A 136 -17.59 -14.52 -11.23
CA ASP A 136 -16.91 -14.68 -12.53
C ASP A 136 -15.94 -13.53 -12.84
N ALA A 137 -15.85 -12.51 -11.98
CA ALA A 137 -14.95 -11.39 -12.15
C ALA A 137 -13.56 -11.72 -11.58
N LYS A 138 -12.51 -11.23 -12.26
CA LYS A 138 -11.11 -11.39 -11.87
C LYS A 138 -10.44 -10.02 -11.85
N ASP A 139 -9.57 -9.82 -10.87
CA ASP A 139 -8.61 -8.73 -10.82
C ASP A 139 -7.24 -9.28 -10.44
N ASP A 140 -6.18 -8.62 -10.89
CA ASP A 140 -4.81 -8.99 -10.55
C ASP A 140 -3.90 -7.76 -10.42
N LYS A 141 -2.96 -7.84 -9.48
CA LYS A 141 -2.02 -6.76 -9.18
C LYS A 141 -0.62 -7.32 -8.99
N VAL A 142 0.31 -6.75 -9.75
CA VAL A 142 1.74 -7.06 -9.68
C VAL A 142 2.42 -6.02 -8.79
N GLU A 143 3.20 -6.50 -7.83
CA GLU A 143 3.95 -5.68 -6.88
C GLU A 143 5.38 -6.22 -6.74
N THR A 144 6.29 -5.33 -6.36
CA THR A 144 7.68 -5.69 -6.04
C THR A 144 7.89 -5.55 -4.54
N TYR A 145 8.31 -6.64 -3.88
CA TYR A 145 8.70 -6.62 -2.48
C TYR A 145 10.21 -6.49 -2.36
N ARG A 146 10.67 -5.52 -1.58
CA ARG A 146 12.08 -5.16 -1.44
C ARG A 146 12.61 -5.59 -0.07
N LEU A 147 13.53 -6.55 -0.07
CA LEU A 147 14.18 -7.08 1.13
C LEU A 147 15.61 -6.58 1.23
N LYS A 148 16.07 -6.25 2.44
CA LYS A 148 17.46 -5.88 2.69
C LYS A 148 18.32 -7.13 2.86
N TYR A 149 19.33 -7.28 2.03
CA TYR A 149 20.30 -8.37 2.07
C TYR A 149 21.48 -8.01 2.97
N THR A 150 21.73 -8.84 3.99
CA THR A 150 22.84 -8.63 4.96
C THR A 150 24.07 -9.47 4.65
N GLY A 151 24.06 -10.23 3.54
CA GLY A 151 25.08 -11.25 3.26
C GLY A 151 24.83 -12.53 4.07
N PRO A 152 25.51 -13.64 3.69
CA PRO A 152 25.52 -14.83 4.53
C PRO A 152 26.08 -14.49 5.91
N PRO A 153 25.65 -15.17 6.98
CA PRO A 153 26.32 -15.05 8.26
C PRO A 153 27.78 -15.42 8.05
N VAL A 154 28.68 -14.45 8.27
CA VAL A 154 30.11 -14.74 8.30
C VAL A 154 30.32 -15.60 9.54
N ASP A 155 30.82 -16.82 9.39
CA ASP A 155 31.12 -17.70 10.51
C ASP A 155 32.15 -17.00 11.41
N ASP A 156 31.66 -16.53 12.56
CA ASP A 156 32.37 -15.65 13.50
C ASP A 156 33.39 -16.40 14.36
N GLU A 157 34.15 -17.32 13.76
CA GLU A 157 35.27 -17.95 14.49
C GLU A 157 36.49 -17.01 14.60
N ASP A 158 36.62 -15.99 13.74
CA ASP A 158 37.79 -15.08 13.73
C ASP A 158 37.42 -13.58 13.58
N LYS A 159 36.26 -13.13 14.07
CA LYS A 159 36.02 -11.68 14.16
C LYS A 159 36.86 -11.08 15.28
N GLU A 160 38.04 -10.55 14.92
CA GLU A 160 38.62 -9.41 15.61
C GLU A 160 37.48 -8.43 15.90
N GLN A 161 37.26 -8.12 17.18
CA GLN A 161 36.25 -7.15 17.58
C GLN A 161 36.36 -5.94 16.64
N PRO A 162 35.28 -5.54 15.94
CA PRO A 162 35.34 -4.34 15.13
C PRO A 162 35.88 -3.22 16.03
N PRO A 163 36.84 -2.41 15.56
CA PRO A 163 37.40 -1.35 16.39
C PRO A 163 36.23 -0.61 16.99
N SER A 164 36.16 -0.59 18.33
CA SER A 164 35.05 0.04 19.05
C SER A 164 34.82 1.38 18.38
N SER A 165 33.62 1.59 17.82
CA SER A 165 33.25 2.82 17.15
C SER A 165 33.46 3.99 18.12
N GLY A 166 34.66 4.56 18.08
CA GLY A 166 35.12 5.65 18.92
C GLY A 166 34.63 7.00 18.38
N GLY A 167 33.43 7.01 17.81
CA GLY A 167 32.84 8.13 17.12
C GLY A 167 31.37 8.30 17.48
N ASN A 168 31.07 8.65 18.74
CA ASN A 168 29.82 9.29 19.16
C ASN A 168 28.51 8.78 18.48
N ASP A 169 28.29 7.46 18.46
CA ASP A 169 27.06 6.79 18.00
C ASP A 169 25.85 7.05 18.93
N ARG A 170 25.51 8.32 19.16
CA ARG A 170 24.27 8.76 19.83
C ARG A 170 23.20 9.24 18.83
N SER A 171 23.35 8.98 17.53
CA SER A 171 22.65 9.79 16.50
C SER A 171 21.22 9.38 16.13
N CYS A 172 20.63 8.34 16.73
CA CYS A 172 19.22 7.99 16.52
C CYS A 172 18.31 8.25 17.71
N LEU A 173 18.85 8.04 18.91
CA LEU A 173 18.05 7.68 20.07
C LEU A 173 18.35 8.64 21.24
N ASP A 174 18.04 9.92 21.02
CA ASP A 174 17.49 10.78 22.09
C ASP A 174 15.95 10.82 22.02
N LEU A 175 15.33 9.78 21.45
CA LEU A 175 13.87 9.56 21.46
C LEU A 175 13.32 9.22 22.86
N ASN A 176 14.18 8.95 23.84
CA ASN A 176 13.79 8.75 25.24
C ASN A 176 13.57 10.06 26.01
N SER A 177 13.81 11.22 25.39
CA SER A 177 13.39 12.50 25.96
C SER A 177 12.04 12.86 25.32
N ASN A 178 11.02 13.10 26.15
CA ASN A 178 9.63 13.35 25.77
C ASN A 178 9.36 14.54 24.81
N ASN A 179 10.38 15.13 24.15
CA ASN A 179 10.30 16.25 23.20
C ASN A 179 11.47 16.23 22.16
N GLY A 180 11.93 15.05 21.72
CA GLY A 180 13.10 14.93 20.85
C GLY A 180 12.82 15.26 19.38
N LYS A 181 13.30 16.41 18.89
CA LYS A 181 13.37 16.70 17.45
C LYS A 181 14.40 15.79 16.78
N ILE A 182 14.02 15.02 15.78
CA ILE A 182 14.98 14.26 14.97
C ILE A 182 15.57 15.20 13.91
N HIS A 183 16.82 15.59 14.11
CA HIS A 183 17.59 16.35 13.14
C HIS A 183 18.82 15.54 12.71
N LEU A 184 18.76 14.98 11.51
CA LEU A 184 19.87 14.25 10.90
C LEU A 184 20.58 15.17 9.90
N SER A 185 21.91 15.18 9.94
CA SER A 185 22.74 16.04 9.09
C SER A 185 24.09 15.39 8.82
N GLY A 186 24.81 15.85 7.79
CA GLY A 186 26.09 15.25 7.42
C GLY A 186 25.89 13.88 6.79
N GLN A 187 26.63 12.86 7.24
CA GLN A 187 26.56 11.48 6.74
C GLN A 187 25.96 10.52 7.77
N THR A 188 25.05 11.00 8.64
CA THR A 188 24.47 10.16 9.69
C THR A 188 23.48 9.15 9.13
N TYR A 189 23.56 7.91 9.60
CA TYR A 189 22.57 6.87 9.33
C TYR A 189 21.76 6.61 10.58
N CYS A 190 20.45 6.53 10.42
CA CYS A 190 19.55 6.16 11.50
C CYS A 190 18.56 5.08 11.10
N TYR A 191 18.41 4.07 11.95
CA TYR A 191 17.53 2.93 11.75
C TYR A 191 16.57 2.80 12.93
N LEU A 192 15.28 2.70 12.65
CA LEU A 192 14.20 2.47 13.62
C LEU A 192 13.43 1.22 13.21
N ASN A 193 13.17 0.32 14.16
CA ASN A 193 12.35 -0.87 13.95
C ASN A 193 11.13 -0.85 14.88
N GLY A 194 9.94 -0.98 14.32
CA GLY A 194 8.66 -0.98 15.05
C GLY A 194 7.70 0.12 14.58
N SER A 195 6.64 0.33 15.36
CA SER A 195 5.61 1.32 15.07
C SER A 195 5.80 2.59 15.90
N PHE A 196 5.83 3.76 15.25
CA PHE A 196 6.15 5.03 15.90
C PHE A 196 5.08 6.10 15.63
N VAL A 197 4.83 6.93 16.64
CA VAL A 197 4.17 8.22 16.47
C VAL A 197 5.20 9.29 16.77
N ILE A 198 5.53 10.08 15.75
CA ILE A 198 6.52 11.13 15.83
C ILE A 198 5.77 12.47 15.82
N ASP A 199 5.65 13.04 17.02
CA ASP A 199 4.93 14.29 17.25
C ASP A 199 5.81 15.56 17.11
N GLU A 200 7.00 15.39 16.54
CA GLU A 200 8.01 16.43 16.37
C GLU A 200 8.37 16.65 14.89
N THR A 201 8.90 17.83 14.58
CA THR A 201 9.39 18.12 13.22
C THR A 201 10.64 17.30 12.92
N ILE A 202 10.65 16.62 11.78
CA ILE A 202 11.80 15.89 11.27
C ILE A 202 12.58 16.76 10.31
N LYS A 203 13.90 16.77 10.44
CA LYS A 203 14.78 17.41 9.48
C LYS A 203 15.93 16.49 9.08
N ILE A 204 16.03 16.16 7.79
CA ILE A 204 17.09 15.31 7.23
C ILE A 204 17.85 16.13 6.19
N THR A 205 19.13 16.40 6.43
CA THR A 205 19.97 17.25 5.56
C THR A 205 21.31 16.60 5.24
N GLY A 206 22.06 17.17 4.30
CA GLY A 206 23.35 16.60 3.89
C GLY A 206 23.15 15.30 3.12
N GLN A 207 23.84 14.23 3.50
CA GLN A 207 23.71 12.86 2.99
C GLN A 207 23.09 11.93 4.04
N ALA A 208 22.44 12.48 5.06
CA ALA A 208 21.90 11.69 6.15
C ALA A 208 20.74 10.80 5.69
N LYS A 209 20.63 9.61 6.28
CA LYS A 209 19.60 8.62 5.95
C LYS A 209 18.82 8.22 7.22
N LEU A 210 17.50 8.33 7.18
CA LEU A 210 16.59 7.72 8.15
C LEU A 210 15.90 6.53 7.49
N GLU A 211 15.95 5.39 8.14
CA GLU A 211 15.34 4.13 7.71
C GLU A 211 14.39 3.65 8.81
N ILE A 212 13.15 3.38 8.46
CA ILE A 212 12.11 2.91 9.39
C ILE A 212 11.55 1.60 8.86
N ASP A 213 11.75 0.52 9.59
CA ASP A 213 11.12 -0.78 9.35
C ASP A 213 9.91 -0.91 10.29
N GLY A 214 8.72 -0.67 9.75
CA GLY A 214 7.47 -0.63 10.49
C GLY A 214 6.60 0.59 10.14
N SER A 215 5.56 0.83 10.94
CA SER A 215 4.56 1.86 10.65
C SER A 215 4.84 3.16 11.37
N VAL A 216 4.76 4.31 10.69
CA VAL A 216 5.06 5.61 11.29
C VAL A 216 3.99 6.65 11.01
N VAL A 217 3.62 7.41 12.05
CA VAL A 217 2.77 8.59 11.93
C VAL A 217 3.60 9.83 12.24
N PHE A 218 3.76 10.71 11.25
CA PHE A 218 4.37 12.02 11.45
C PHE A 218 3.27 13.05 11.70
N SER A 219 3.12 13.46 12.97
CA SER A 219 2.12 14.47 13.34
C SER A 219 2.57 15.90 13.06
N LYS A 220 3.85 16.10 12.73
CA LYS A 220 4.43 17.40 12.34
C LYS A 220 5.14 17.29 10.99
N SER A 221 5.62 18.42 10.50
CA SER A 221 6.25 18.52 9.19
C SER A 221 7.53 17.69 9.09
N VAL A 222 7.79 17.15 7.90
CA VAL A 222 9.01 16.42 7.57
C VAL A 222 9.74 17.20 6.47
N ASP A 223 10.99 17.55 6.72
CA ASP A 223 11.81 18.37 5.81
C ASP A 223 13.10 17.63 5.43
N ILE A 224 13.21 17.27 4.17
CA ILE A 224 14.35 16.56 3.61
C ILE A 224 15.03 17.48 2.60
N ALA A 225 16.32 17.74 2.80
CA ALA A 225 17.11 18.62 1.93
C ALA A 225 18.49 18.02 1.61
N GLY A 226 19.16 18.58 0.61
CA GLY A 226 20.48 18.10 0.17
C GLY A 226 20.36 16.78 -0.59
N GLN A 227 21.06 15.74 -0.15
CA GLN A 227 20.95 14.35 -0.59
C GLN A 227 20.34 13.46 0.52
N GLY A 228 19.61 14.07 1.48
CA GLY A 228 19.00 13.34 2.58
C GLY A 228 18.00 12.28 2.09
N LYS A 229 17.92 11.16 2.80
CA LYS A 229 17.08 10.02 2.45
C LYS A 229 16.18 9.61 3.60
N LEU A 230 14.91 9.37 3.31
CA LEU A 230 13.95 8.74 4.22
C LEU A 230 13.40 7.48 3.54
N ASP A 231 13.78 6.33 4.06
CA ASP A 231 13.29 5.03 3.61
C ASP A 231 12.31 4.49 4.66
N ILE A 232 11.09 4.16 4.25
CA ILE A 232 10.07 3.59 5.13
C ILE A 232 9.59 2.30 4.53
N PHE A 233 9.67 1.24 5.32
CA PHE A 233 9.23 -0.09 4.97
C PHE A 233 8.04 -0.44 5.85
N GLY A 234 6.83 -0.11 5.40
CA GLY A 234 5.62 -0.22 6.22
C GLY A 234 4.60 0.87 5.92
N SER A 235 3.63 1.06 6.81
CA SER A 235 2.58 2.07 6.60
C SER A 235 2.99 3.44 7.14
N ILE A 236 2.76 4.49 6.37
CA ILE A 236 3.06 5.86 6.78
C ILE A 236 1.86 6.79 6.67
N HIS A 237 1.72 7.67 7.67
CA HIS A 237 0.78 8.78 7.64
C HIS A 237 1.48 10.10 7.96
N PHE A 238 1.56 11.01 6.99
CA PHE A 238 1.97 12.39 7.19
C PHE A 238 0.74 13.28 7.41
N LYS A 239 0.56 13.76 8.65
CA LYS A 239 -0.56 14.67 8.99
C LYS A 239 -0.29 16.12 8.57
N GLU A 240 0.98 16.47 8.41
CA GLU A 240 1.43 17.82 8.13
C GLU A 240 2.28 17.88 6.85
N ASN A 241 2.77 19.08 6.52
CA ASN A 241 3.51 19.30 5.28
C ASN A 241 4.79 18.46 5.19
N VAL A 242 5.02 17.88 4.02
CA VAL A 242 6.27 17.21 3.65
C VAL A 242 7.01 18.09 2.65
N PHE A 243 8.27 18.42 2.94
CA PHE A 243 9.12 19.23 2.09
C PHE A 243 10.31 18.40 1.61
N VAL A 244 10.46 18.25 0.30
CA VAL A 244 11.61 17.57 -0.31
C VAL A 244 12.34 18.57 -1.19
N ARG A 245 13.58 18.88 -0.81
CA ARG A 245 14.39 19.96 -1.37
C ARG A 245 15.74 19.45 -1.87
N GLY A 246 16.30 20.10 -2.89
CA GLY A 246 17.58 19.69 -3.47
C GLY A 246 17.44 18.37 -4.22
N ASN A 247 18.19 17.35 -3.82
CA ASN A 247 18.15 15.98 -4.32
C ASN A 247 17.65 15.00 -3.23
N GLY A 248 16.88 15.48 -2.25
CA GLY A 248 16.33 14.64 -1.19
C GLY A 248 15.41 13.56 -1.72
N LYS A 249 15.38 12.39 -1.06
CA LYS A 249 14.59 11.24 -1.50
C LYS A 249 13.72 10.71 -0.36
N ILE A 250 12.45 10.47 -0.65
CA ILE A 250 11.56 9.65 0.19
C ILE A 250 11.24 8.39 -0.59
N ILE A 251 11.45 7.22 0.02
CA ILE A 251 11.07 5.92 -0.53
C ILE A 251 10.14 5.27 0.49
N ILE A 252 8.93 4.94 0.06
CA ILE A 252 7.90 4.28 0.87
C ILE A 252 7.57 2.95 0.21
N ASP A 253 7.97 1.87 0.86
CA ASP A 253 7.64 0.51 0.46
C ASP A 253 6.53 0.00 1.40
N GLY A 254 5.28 0.40 1.09
CA GLY A 254 4.11 0.15 1.91
C GLY A 254 2.94 1.08 1.59
N SER A 255 2.01 1.23 2.53
CA SER A 255 0.85 2.11 2.36
C SER A 255 1.19 3.53 2.81
N GLU A 256 0.75 4.54 2.08
CA GLU A 256 0.98 5.93 2.39
C GLU A 256 -0.33 6.72 2.54
N LYS A 257 -0.28 7.73 3.39
CA LYS A 257 -1.32 8.76 3.49
C LYS A 257 -0.68 10.12 3.69
N PHE A 258 -1.03 11.06 2.83
CA PHE A 258 -0.67 12.47 2.95
C PHE A 258 -1.92 13.31 3.19
N ASP A 259 -2.05 13.92 4.37
CA ASP A 259 -3.16 14.84 4.63
C ASP A 259 -2.99 16.18 3.89
N LYS A 260 -1.75 16.51 3.51
CA LYS A 260 -1.38 17.69 2.72
C LYS A 260 -0.46 17.27 1.57
N THR A 261 -0.65 17.87 0.40
CA THR A 261 0.19 17.59 -0.78
C THR A 261 1.67 17.90 -0.48
N PRO A 262 2.59 16.95 -0.68
CA PRO A 262 4.02 17.19 -0.52
C PRO A 262 4.55 18.30 -1.43
N SER A 263 5.45 19.12 -0.93
CA SER A 263 6.12 20.17 -1.70
C SER A 263 7.51 19.70 -2.12
N ARG A 264 7.75 19.70 -3.44
CA ARG A 264 9.05 19.35 -4.03
C ARG A 264 9.71 20.61 -4.61
N LYS A 265 10.99 20.83 -4.30
CA LYS A 265 11.83 21.89 -4.90
C LYS A 265 13.20 21.36 -5.29
N GLY A 266 13.59 21.54 -6.56
CA GLY A 266 14.81 20.94 -7.11
C GLY A 266 14.52 19.57 -7.73
N ASN A 267 15.47 18.64 -7.64
CA ASN A 267 15.38 17.27 -8.16
C ASN A 267 14.95 16.26 -7.08
N GLY A 268 14.26 16.71 -6.04
CA GLY A 268 13.80 15.82 -4.96
C GLY A 268 12.69 14.88 -5.44
N SER A 269 12.73 13.63 -5.00
CA SER A 269 11.77 12.58 -5.40
C SER A 269 11.05 11.97 -4.21
N ILE A 270 9.81 11.55 -4.43
CA ILE A 270 9.02 10.76 -3.49
C ILE A 270 8.54 9.56 -4.28
N LYS A 271 9.00 8.36 -3.91
CA LYS A 271 8.57 7.11 -4.53
C LYS A 271 7.75 6.31 -3.53
N VAL A 272 6.62 5.79 -3.98
CA VAL A 272 5.74 4.90 -3.24
C VAL A 272 5.62 3.62 -4.02
N ASN A 273 5.99 2.48 -3.43
CA ASN A 273 5.99 1.16 -4.08
C ASN A 273 6.65 1.23 -5.48
N ASN A 274 7.84 1.84 -5.53
CA ASN A 274 8.62 2.08 -6.75
C ASN A 274 7.98 2.99 -7.84
N GLN A 275 6.84 3.63 -7.56
CA GLN A 275 6.20 4.61 -8.45
C GLN A 275 6.44 6.04 -7.97
N GLU A 276 6.75 6.97 -8.88
CA GLU A 276 6.89 8.39 -8.54
C GLU A 276 5.53 8.97 -8.10
N TYR A 277 5.49 9.48 -6.87
CA TYR A 277 4.34 10.17 -6.32
C TYR A 277 4.17 11.52 -7.03
N LYS A 278 2.97 11.78 -7.54
CA LYS A 278 2.65 12.98 -8.33
C LYS A 278 2.13 14.13 -7.47
#